data_AF-A0A2V8TW13-F1
#
_entry.id   AF-A0A2V8TW13-F1
#
_cell.length_a   1.000
_cell.length_b   1.000
_cell.length_c   1.000
_cell.angle_alpha   90.00
_cell.angle_beta   90.00
_cell.angle_gamma   90.00
#
_symmetry.space_group_name_H-M   'P 1'
#
loop_
_entity.id
_entity.type
_entity.pdbx_description
1 polymer ?
#
loop_
_entity_poly.entity_id
_entity_poly.type
_entity_poly.pdbx_seq_one_letter_code
_entity_poly.pdbx_strand_id
1 'polypeptide(L)'
;MDNTAFNALEQTFRSDGPEAVFDLLIGTARREKNYRMLFGARLMQVRHRLGLPLIDTDPVPGLTDEQRPVYEKEVKQIAREAGELFLASGDIAAAWPYFKAIGEPAPVAAAIENVTSGENLDRVIEIAFQEGVNPRKGFELILEHRGICSAITWFGANMNYDSRQECLKLLVRTLYSQVAAALKETIAGTEGAAPETNSVAQLMAGRPWLFEGMSYYVDSTHLASVLRFTPELEDAATLRMAVELADYGKCLNPMFHFRGDPPFEDTYSDTAAYLRALLGEEVDAAIARFRQKVDAVGNTTPAEVLIELLVRLRRYDEAIQASLECLPGTNSAPMICPSVLQLCQMAGDYTALRRLAQERGDLLGFAAGVIQG
;
A
#
# COMPACT_ATOMS: atom_id res chain seq x y z
N MET A 1 -17.18 -6.60 -45.56
CA MET A 1 -15.82 -6.15 -45.23
C MET A 1 -15.34 -5.34 -46.41
N ASP A 2 -14.90 -4.11 -46.18
CA ASP A 2 -14.48 -3.23 -47.27
C ASP A 2 -13.13 -3.71 -47.85
N ASN A 3 -13.16 -4.34 -49.02
CA ASN A 3 -11.97 -4.87 -49.71
C ASN A 3 -11.01 -3.76 -50.19
N THR A 4 -11.44 -2.49 -50.10
CA THR A 4 -10.67 -1.34 -50.56
C THR A 4 -9.35 -1.18 -49.79
N ALA A 5 -9.36 -1.41 -48.48
CA ALA A 5 -8.16 -1.30 -47.65
C ALA A 5 -7.10 -2.37 -48.01
N PHE A 6 -7.52 -3.61 -48.25
CA PHE A 6 -6.63 -4.70 -48.66
C PHE A 6 -6.05 -4.47 -50.07
N ASN A 7 -6.89 -4.04 -51.02
CA ASN A 7 -6.45 -3.71 -52.37
C ASN A 7 -5.41 -2.56 -52.38
N ALA A 8 -5.59 -1.56 -51.50
CA ALA A 8 -4.62 -0.47 -51.36
C ALA A 8 -3.26 -0.96 -50.86
N LEU A 9 -3.21 -1.94 -49.95
CA LEU A 9 -1.95 -2.55 -49.50
C LEU A 9 -1.26 -3.31 -50.64
N GLU A 10 -2.00 -4.12 -51.40
CA GLU A 10 -1.44 -4.82 -52.56
C GLU A 10 -0.91 -3.86 -53.63
N GLN A 11 -1.66 -2.80 -53.91
CA GLN A 11 -1.25 -1.79 -54.89
C GLN A 11 0.01 -1.06 -54.46
N THR A 12 0.07 -0.62 -53.20
CA THR A 12 1.23 0.08 -52.62
C THR A 12 2.47 -0.82 -52.63
N PHE A 13 2.31 -2.11 -52.33
CA PHE A 13 3.41 -3.07 -52.43
C PHE A 13 3.96 -3.17 -53.85
N ARG A 14 3.07 -3.21 -54.86
CA ARG A 14 3.46 -3.33 -56.28
C ARG A 14 4.14 -2.07 -56.82
N SER A 15 3.75 -0.89 -56.35
CA SER A 15 4.32 0.39 -56.82
C SER A 15 5.60 0.77 -56.08
N ASP A 16 5.60 0.68 -54.75
CA ASP A 16 6.57 1.38 -53.90
C ASP A 16 7.28 0.44 -52.90
N GLY A 17 6.95 -0.86 -52.92
CA GLY A 17 7.63 -1.88 -52.13
C GLY A 17 7.18 -1.98 -50.66
N PRO A 18 7.87 -2.81 -49.84
CA PRO A 18 7.42 -3.18 -48.51
C PRO A 18 7.41 -2.04 -47.48
N GLU A 19 8.39 -1.13 -47.52
CA GLU A 19 8.43 0.01 -46.58
C GLU A 19 7.21 0.94 -46.75
N ALA A 20 6.79 1.18 -47.99
CA ALA A 20 5.59 1.98 -48.26
C ALA A 20 4.31 1.31 -47.73
N VAL A 21 4.25 -0.02 -47.69
CA VAL A 21 3.14 -0.76 -47.08
C VAL A 21 3.11 -0.56 -45.57
N PHE A 22 4.28 -0.62 -44.90
CA PHE A 22 4.35 -0.35 -43.47
C PHE A 22 3.94 1.09 -43.14
N ASP A 23 4.40 2.07 -43.91
CA ASP A 23 4.01 3.47 -43.73
C ASP A 23 2.49 3.68 -43.90
N LEU A 24 1.88 3.02 -44.89
CA LEU A 24 0.44 3.05 -45.09
C LEU A 24 -0.33 2.42 -43.91
N LEU A 25 0.13 1.28 -43.39
CA LEU A 25 -0.46 0.61 -42.22
C LEU A 25 -0.34 1.48 -40.96
N ILE A 26 0.85 2.03 -40.70
CA ILE A 26 1.13 2.92 -39.57
C ILE A 26 0.25 4.17 -39.64
N GLY A 27 0.16 4.80 -40.82
CA GLY A 27 -0.70 5.96 -41.05
C GLY A 27 -2.18 5.66 -40.83
N THR A 28 -2.64 4.50 -41.29
CA THR A 28 -4.03 4.04 -41.08
C THR A 28 -4.31 3.77 -39.61
N ALA A 29 -3.42 3.05 -38.92
CA ALA A 29 -3.53 2.75 -37.50
C ALA A 29 -3.61 4.03 -36.65
N ARG A 30 -2.82 5.05 -36.99
CA ARG A 30 -2.87 6.36 -36.32
C ARG A 30 -4.19 7.08 -36.56
N ARG A 31 -4.70 7.10 -37.81
CA ARG A 31 -5.99 7.72 -38.14
C ARG A 31 -7.17 7.06 -37.42
N GLU A 32 -7.15 5.75 -37.33
CA GLU A 32 -8.20 4.95 -36.69
C GLU A 32 -8.02 4.84 -35.17
N LYS A 33 -6.93 5.40 -34.61
CA LYS A 33 -6.52 5.21 -33.21
C LYS A 33 -6.39 3.73 -32.81
N ASN A 34 -6.11 2.86 -33.77
CA ASN A 34 -5.87 1.44 -33.55
C ASN A 34 -4.40 1.22 -33.20
N TYR A 35 -4.01 1.56 -31.96
CA TYR A 35 -2.61 1.50 -31.55
C TYR A 35 -2.07 0.07 -31.41
N ARG A 36 -2.95 -0.94 -31.33
CA ARG A 36 -2.55 -2.36 -31.45
C ARG A 36 -2.03 -2.66 -32.85
N MET A 37 -2.75 -2.21 -33.88
CA MET A 37 -2.29 -2.32 -35.28
C MET A 37 -1.01 -1.52 -35.51
N LEU A 38 -0.89 -0.34 -34.90
CA LEU A 38 0.34 0.47 -34.97
C LEU A 38 1.55 -0.30 -34.43
N PHE A 39 1.43 -0.87 -33.22
CA PHE A 39 2.49 -1.69 -32.62
C PHE A 39 2.88 -2.85 -33.54
N GLY A 40 1.90 -3.59 -34.07
CA GLY A 40 2.14 -4.70 -34.99
C GLY A 40 2.87 -4.27 -36.26
N ALA A 41 2.42 -3.19 -36.92
CA ALA A 41 3.02 -2.68 -38.15
C ALA A 41 4.48 -2.22 -37.93
N ARG A 42 4.75 -1.52 -36.82
CA ARG A 42 6.10 -1.12 -36.42
C ARG A 42 7.01 -2.31 -36.13
N LEU A 43 6.48 -3.33 -35.45
CA LEU A 43 7.24 -4.55 -35.17
C LEU A 43 7.60 -5.29 -36.46
N MET A 44 6.66 -5.40 -37.41
CA MET A 44 6.93 -5.97 -38.73
C MET A 44 8.01 -5.19 -39.49
N GLN A 45 7.99 -3.85 -39.44
CA GLN A 45 9.00 -3.00 -40.07
C GLN A 45 10.41 -3.25 -39.52
N VAL A 46 10.56 -3.36 -38.20
CA VAL A 46 11.85 -3.68 -37.56
C VAL A 46 12.31 -5.09 -37.95
N ARG A 47 11.42 -6.08 -37.93
CA ARG A 47 11.73 -7.45 -38.34
C ARG A 47 12.18 -7.51 -39.79
N HIS A 48 11.51 -6.79 -40.69
CA HIS A 48 11.90 -6.68 -42.09
C HIS A 48 13.33 -6.14 -42.25
N ARG A 49 13.64 -5.04 -41.56
CA ARG A 49 14.96 -4.40 -41.60
C ARG A 49 16.08 -5.31 -41.09
N LEU A 50 15.79 -6.19 -40.14
CA LEU A 50 16.73 -7.17 -39.60
C LEU A 50 16.77 -8.49 -40.39
N GLY A 51 16.01 -8.61 -41.49
CA GLY A 51 15.94 -9.82 -42.31
C GLY A 51 15.21 -10.98 -41.64
N LEU A 52 14.34 -10.70 -40.66
CA LEU A 52 13.56 -11.69 -39.92
C LEU A 52 12.19 -11.94 -40.59
N PRO A 53 11.57 -13.11 -40.37
CA PRO A 53 10.18 -13.35 -40.77
C PRO A 53 9.24 -12.33 -40.13
N LEU A 54 8.32 -11.74 -40.91
CA LEU A 54 7.42 -10.68 -40.43
C LEU A 54 6.42 -11.19 -39.38
N ILE A 55 5.98 -12.44 -39.52
CA ILE A 55 5.09 -13.13 -38.58
C ILE A 55 5.96 -14.10 -37.78
N ASP A 56 5.89 -13.99 -36.46
CA ASP A 56 6.62 -14.88 -35.56
C ASP A 56 5.81 -16.16 -35.33
N THR A 57 6.41 -17.30 -35.65
CA THR A 57 5.84 -18.62 -35.33
C THR A 57 6.61 -19.33 -34.22
N ASP A 58 7.79 -18.82 -33.86
CA ASP A 58 8.69 -19.44 -32.88
C ASP A 58 8.76 -18.62 -31.58
N PRO A 59 8.94 -19.27 -30.41
CA PRO A 59 9.00 -18.57 -29.11
C PRO A 59 10.27 -17.73 -28.92
N VAL A 60 11.33 -18.06 -29.67
CA VAL A 60 12.63 -17.37 -29.61
C VAL A 60 12.98 -16.93 -31.03
N PRO A 61 13.00 -15.61 -31.30
CA PRO A 61 13.44 -15.12 -32.59
C PRO A 61 14.87 -15.58 -32.87
N GLY A 62 15.14 -16.05 -34.09
CA GLY A 62 16.46 -16.45 -34.57
C GLY A 62 17.44 -15.28 -34.73
N LEU A 63 17.58 -14.46 -33.69
CA LEU A 63 18.43 -13.28 -33.62
C LEU A 63 19.88 -13.69 -33.34
N THR A 64 20.80 -13.15 -34.13
CA THR A 64 22.23 -13.15 -33.81
C THR A 64 22.52 -12.28 -32.58
N ASP A 65 23.68 -12.47 -31.96
CA ASP A 65 24.12 -11.67 -30.81
C ASP A 65 24.24 -10.18 -31.13
N GLU A 66 24.54 -9.82 -32.39
CA GLU A 66 24.60 -8.44 -32.86
C GLU A 66 23.21 -7.82 -33.07
N GLN A 67 22.24 -8.61 -33.57
CA GLN A 67 20.88 -8.12 -33.85
C GLN A 67 20.03 -8.00 -32.58
N ARG A 68 20.28 -8.84 -31.57
CA ARG A 68 19.52 -8.89 -30.32
C ARG A 68 19.42 -7.53 -29.61
N PRO A 69 20.52 -6.81 -29.30
CA PRO A 69 20.41 -5.52 -28.61
C PRO A 69 19.69 -4.46 -29.45
N VAL A 70 19.82 -4.50 -30.78
CA VAL A 70 19.10 -3.59 -31.69
C VAL A 70 17.60 -3.87 -31.65
N TYR A 71 17.22 -5.14 -31.80
CA TYR A 71 15.81 -5.55 -31.78
C TYR A 71 15.15 -5.21 -30.44
N GLU A 72 15.78 -5.53 -29.31
CA GLU A 72 15.25 -5.24 -27.98
C GLU A 72 15.05 -3.73 -27.76
N LYS A 73 16.00 -2.90 -28.22
CA LYS A 73 15.89 -1.44 -28.13
C LYS A 73 14.70 -0.91 -28.94
N GLU A 74 14.55 -1.37 -30.18
CA GLU A 74 13.47 -0.94 -31.07
C GLU A 74 12.10 -1.41 -30.56
N VAL A 75 11.98 -2.66 -30.11
CA VAL A 75 10.73 -3.18 -29.51
C VAL A 75 10.32 -2.38 -28.29
N LYS A 76 11.28 -2.01 -27.42
CA LYS A 76 11.00 -1.11 -26.28
C LYS A 76 10.46 0.25 -26.73
N GLN A 77 11.06 0.84 -27.77
CA GLN A 77 10.60 2.13 -28.30
C GLN A 77 9.20 2.05 -28.90
N ILE A 78 8.89 0.97 -29.62
CA ILE A 78 7.56 0.75 -30.22
C ILE A 78 6.50 0.52 -29.14
N ALA A 79 6.82 -0.28 -28.11
CA ALA A 79 5.94 -0.48 -26.96
C ALA A 79 5.65 0.85 -26.26
N ARG A 80 6.67 1.68 -26.05
CA ARG A 80 6.50 3.03 -25.46
C ARG A 80 5.62 3.92 -26.33
N GLU A 81 5.85 3.99 -27.64
CA GLU A 81 5.03 4.76 -28.59
C GLU A 81 3.55 4.35 -28.53
N ALA A 82 3.26 3.04 -28.56
CA ALA A 82 1.90 2.54 -28.47
C ALA A 82 1.25 2.83 -27.10
N GLY A 83 1.99 2.60 -26.01
CA GLY A 83 1.53 2.88 -24.65
C GLY A 83 1.21 4.36 -24.42
N GLU A 84 2.08 5.27 -24.86
CA GLU A 84 1.87 6.72 -24.77
C GLU A 84 0.63 7.17 -25.54
N LEU A 85 0.38 6.60 -26.72
CA LEU A 85 -0.82 6.90 -27.52
C LEU A 85 -2.11 6.40 -26.84
N PHE A 86 -2.08 5.23 -26.21
CA PHE A 86 -3.21 4.75 -25.38
C PHE A 86 -3.46 5.68 -24.20
N LEU A 87 -2.42 6.08 -23.47
CA LEU A 87 -2.53 7.04 -22.37
C LEU A 87 -3.08 8.39 -22.84
N ALA A 88 -2.61 8.91 -23.97
CA ALA A 88 -3.11 10.15 -24.56
C ALA A 88 -4.59 10.08 -24.97
N SER A 89 -5.11 8.88 -25.25
CA SER A 89 -6.54 8.64 -25.48
C SER A 89 -7.35 8.37 -24.21
N GLY A 90 -6.71 8.32 -23.04
CA GLY A 90 -7.35 8.02 -21.75
C GLY A 90 -7.53 6.52 -21.46
N ASP A 91 -7.04 5.62 -22.33
CA ASP A 91 -7.17 4.17 -22.14
C ASP A 91 -5.98 3.59 -21.38
N ILE A 92 -5.98 3.81 -20.07
CA ILE A 92 -4.95 3.31 -19.14
C ILE A 92 -4.87 1.78 -19.16
N ALA A 93 -6.02 1.11 -19.24
CA ALA A 93 -6.11 -0.34 -19.24
C ALA A 93 -5.42 -0.95 -20.47
N ALA A 94 -5.61 -0.36 -21.65
CA ALA A 94 -4.94 -0.80 -22.87
C ALA A 94 -3.45 -0.38 -22.94
N ALA A 95 -3.06 0.72 -22.28
CA ALA A 95 -1.66 1.14 -22.22
C ALA A 95 -0.78 0.20 -21.37
N TRP A 96 -1.33 -0.31 -20.26
CA TRP A 96 -0.55 -1.03 -19.25
C TRP A 96 0.24 -2.25 -19.77
N PRO A 97 -0.31 -3.14 -20.60
CA PRO A 97 0.46 -4.28 -21.14
C PRO A 97 1.77 -3.89 -21.83
N TYR A 98 1.81 -2.74 -22.53
CA TYR A 98 3.00 -2.26 -23.22
C TYR A 98 4.07 -1.78 -22.23
N PHE A 99 3.68 -0.97 -21.24
CA PHE A 99 4.59 -0.48 -20.21
C PHE A 99 5.07 -1.59 -19.27
N LYS A 100 4.22 -2.57 -18.97
CA LYS A 100 4.57 -3.77 -18.21
C LYS A 100 5.63 -4.59 -18.92
N ALA A 101 5.49 -4.80 -20.23
CA ALA A 101 6.42 -5.58 -21.04
C ALA A 101 7.84 -4.98 -21.06
N ILE A 102 7.96 -3.67 -20.92
CA ILE A 102 9.26 -2.97 -20.93
C ILE A 102 9.77 -2.60 -19.53
N GLY A 103 8.99 -2.84 -18.48
CA GLY A 103 9.35 -2.52 -17.09
C GLY A 103 9.32 -1.02 -16.77
N GLU A 104 8.46 -0.24 -17.42
CA GLU A 104 8.38 1.23 -17.24
C GLU A 104 6.99 1.65 -16.72
N PRO A 105 6.68 1.45 -15.43
CA PRO A 105 5.34 1.74 -14.89
C PRO A 105 5.05 3.24 -14.71
N ALA A 106 6.07 4.09 -14.68
CA ALA A 106 5.94 5.50 -14.30
C ALA A 106 4.91 6.32 -15.13
N PRO A 107 4.83 6.18 -16.47
CA PRO A 107 3.81 6.91 -17.25
C PRO A 107 2.38 6.49 -16.90
N VAL A 108 2.16 5.20 -16.62
CA VAL A 108 0.86 4.67 -16.22
C VAL A 108 0.51 5.14 -14.82
N ALA A 109 1.46 5.13 -13.89
CA ALA A 109 1.28 5.66 -12.54
C ALA A 109 0.84 7.13 -12.54
N ALA A 110 1.46 7.97 -13.39
CA ALA A 110 1.11 9.37 -13.56
C ALA A 110 -0.28 9.58 -14.19
N ALA A 111 -0.69 8.71 -15.12
CA ALA A 111 -2.04 8.75 -15.68
C ALA A 111 -3.10 8.38 -14.64
N ILE A 112 -2.84 7.35 -13.83
CA ILE A 112 -3.72 6.87 -12.75
C ILE A 112 -3.99 7.97 -11.72
N GLU A 113 -3.00 8.83 -11.44
CA GLU A 113 -3.12 9.91 -10.46
C GLU A 113 -4.34 10.81 -10.68
N ASN A 114 -4.70 11.02 -11.96
CA ASN A 114 -5.78 11.92 -12.35
C ASN A 114 -7.14 11.21 -12.55
N VAL A 115 -7.21 9.90 -12.29
CA VAL A 115 -8.45 9.13 -12.46
C VAL A 115 -9.37 9.37 -11.28
N THR A 116 -10.63 9.69 -11.57
CA THR A 116 -11.72 9.82 -10.59
C THR A 116 -12.91 8.92 -10.92
N SER A 117 -13.13 8.60 -12.19
CA SER A 117 -14.24 7.77 -12.67
C SER A 117 -13.96 7.25 -14.09
N GLY A 118 -14.70 6.24 -14.55
CA GLY A 118 -14.64 5.76 -15.94
C GLY A 118 -15.15 4.33 -16.10
N GLU A 119 -15.48 3.94 -17.33
CA GLU A 119 -16.02 2.61 -17.63
C GLU A 119 -15.05 1.46 -17.28
N ASN A 120 -13.74 1.70 -17.38
CA ASN A 120 -12.69 0.71 -17.07
C ASN A 120 -12.08 0.89 -15.66
N LEU A 121 -12.78 1.59 -14.76
CA LEU A 121 -12.22 1.95 -13.46
C LEU A 121 -11.77 0.74 -12.63
N ASP A 122 -12.53 -0.36 -12.63
CA ASP A 122 -12.15 -1.57 -11.91
C ASP A 122 -10.80 -2.13 -12.38
N ARG A 123 -10.58 -2.13 -13.70
CA ARG A 123 -9.30 -2.55 -14.25
C ARG A 123 -8.17 -1.58 -13.89
N VAL A 124 -8.45 -0.29 -13.85
CA VAL A 124 -7.48 0.72 -13.39
C VAL A 124 -7.12 0.50 -11.92
N ILE A 125 -8.10 0.18 -11.06
CA ILE A 125 -7.87 -0.14 -9.64
C ILE A 125 -6.96 -1.36 -9.49
N GLU A 126 -7.20 -2.43 -10.26
CA GLU A 126 -6.34 -3.62 -10.26
C GLU A 126 -4.90 -3.28 -10.66
N ILE A 127 -4.73 -2.51 -11.75
CA ILE A 127 -3.40 -2.08 -12.22
C ILE A 127 -2.71 -1.25 -11.14
N ALA A 128 -3.42 -0.28 -10.56
CA ALA A 128 -2.88 0.63 -9.56
C ALA A 128 -2.46 -0.12 -8.29
N PHE A 129 -3.34 -0.96 -7.75
CA PHE A 129 -3.16 -1.58 -6.44
C PHE A 129 -2.57 -2.98 -6.50
N GLN A 130 -3.21 -3.92 -7.22
CA GLN A 130 -2.78 -5.33 -7.24
C GLN A 130 -1.50 -5.55 -8.05
N GLU A 131 -1.35 -4.83 -9.16
CA GLU A 131 -0.12 -4.89 -9.97
C GLU A 131 0.95 -3.88 -9.52
N GLY A 132 0.67 -3.10 -8.47
CA GLY A 132 1.67 -2.26 -7.80
C GLY A 132 2.06 -0.98 -8.54
N VAL A 133 1.29 -0.54 -9.54
CA VAL A 133 1.68 0.61 -10.39
C VAL A 133 1.54 1.96 -9.68
N ASN A 134 0.46 2.15 -8.90
CA ASN A 134 0.26 3.32 -8.05
C ASN A 134 -0.63 2.91 -6.85
N PRO A 135 -0.07 2.20 -5.85
CA PRO A 135 -0.88 1.58 -4.80
C PRO A 135 -1.66 2.60 -3.96
N ARG A 136 -1.07 3.76 -3.69
CA ARG A 136 -1.74 4.85 -2.95
C ARG A 136 -3.01 5.30 -3.65
N LYS A 137 -2.94 5.66 -4.94
CA LYS A 137 -4.12 6.09 -5.69
C LYS A 137 -5.11 4.95 -5.93
N GLY A 138 -4.61 3.73 -6.15
CA GLY A 138 -5.46 2.54 -6.24
C GLY A 138 -6.30 2.33 -4.97
N PHE A 139 -5.70 2.52 -3.80
CA PHE A 139 -6.40 2.41 -2.52
C PHE A 139 -7.41 3.56 -2.29
N GLU A 140 -7.07 4.78 -2.69
CA GLU A 140 -7.98 5.93 -2.71
C GLU A 140 -9.23 5.62 -3.55
N LEU A 141 -9.06 5.07 -4.76
CA LEU A 141 -10.17 4.67 -5.61
C LEU A 141 -10.99 3.52 -5.02
N ILE A 142 -10.38 2.57 -4.29
CA ILE A 142 -11.11 1.53 -3.56
C ILE A 142 -12.01 2.15 -2.49
N LEU A 143 -11.50 3.11 -1.71
CA LEU A 143 -12.27 3.81 -0.69
C LEU A 143 -13.48 4.55 -1.29
N GLU A 144 -13.26 5.27 -2.40
CA GLU A 144 -14.29 6.08 -3.05
C GLU A 144 -15.37 5.24 -3.75
N HIS A 145 -14.98 4.19 -4.48
CA HIS A 145 -15.89 3.46 -5.38
C HIS A 145 -16.39 2.13 -4.82
N ARG A 146 -15.61 1.48 -3.95
CA ARG A 146 -15.95 0.16 -3.36
C ARG A 146 -16.25 0.25 -1.86
N GLY A 147 -16.07 1.41 -1.25
CA GLY A 147 -16.38 1.69 0.15
C GLY A 147 -15.33 1.17 1.14
N ILE A 148 -15.49 1.61 2.39
CA ILE A 148 -14.53 1.36 3.47
C ILE A 148 -14.41 -0.13 3.86
N CYS A 149 -15.49 -0.90 3.81
CA CYS A 149 -15.47 -2.35 4.11
C CYS A 149 -14.52 -3.10 3.16
N SER A 150 -14.61 -2.79 1.86
CA SER A 150 -13.70 -3.31 0.85
C SER A 150 -12.26 -2.88 1.15
N ALA A 151 -12.04 -1.60 1.45
CA ALA A 151 -10.71 -1.07 1.77
C ALA A 151 -10.08 -1.76 2.99
N ILE A 152 -10.84 -1.99 4.07
CA ILE A 152 -10.41 -2.73 5.27
C ILE A 152 -9.98 -4.15 4.89
N THR A 153 -10.81 -4.85 4.10
CA THR A 153 -10.53 -6.22 3.66
C THR A 153 -9.24 -6.28 2.85
N TRP A 154 -9.06 -5.38 1.88
CA TRP A 154 -7.86 -5.30 1.06
C TRP A 154 -6.61 -4.91 1.86
N PHE A 155 -6.73 -3.95 2.79
CA PHE A 155 -5.61 -3.52 3.63
C PHE A 155 -5.13 -4.64 4.55
N GLY A 156 -6.06 -5.40 5.14
CA GLY A 156 -5.75 -6.53 6.01
C GLY A 156 -5.12 -7.72 5.28
N ALA A 157 -5.50 -7.96 4.01
CA ALA A 157 -4.96 -9.07 3.22
C ALA A 157 -3.52 -8.83 2.71
N ASN A 158 -3.07 -7.58 2.61
CA ASN A 158 -1.79 -7.21 2.01
C ASN A 158 -0.87 -6.58 3.05
N MET A 159 0.06 -7.37 3.62
CA MET A 159 0.87 -6.92 4.76
C MET A 159 2.11 -6.09 4.38
N ASN A 160 2.70 -6.27 3.20
CA ASN A 160 4.00 -5.67 2.86
C ASN A 160 4.00 -4.99 1.49
N TYR A 161 3.92 -3.65 1.47
CA TYR A 161 4.12 -2.83 0.26
C TYR A 161 4.51 -1.40 0.65
N ASP A 162 5.31 -0.73 -0.21
CA ASP A 162 5.93 0.58 0.08
C ASP A 162 4.92 1.68 0.44
N SER A 163 3.68 1.59 -0.07
CA SER A 163 2.63 2.59 0.18
C SER A 163 1.75 2.29 1.41
N ARG A 164 2.07 1.27 2.23
CA ARG A 164 1.20 0.82 3.33
C ARG A 164 0.90 1.94 4.33
N GLN A 165 1.89 2.74 4.70
CA GLN A 165 1.69 3.89 5.59
C GLN A 165 0.72 4.92 5.00
N GLU A 166 0.86 5.25 3.71
CA GLU A 166 -0.05 6.20 3.05
C GLU A 166 -1.47 5.65 2.93
N CYS A 167 -1.63 4.36 2.64
CA CYS A 167 -2.95 3.71 2.62
C CYS A 167 -3.60 3.68 4.01
N LEU A 168 -2.84 3.39 5.06
CA LEU A 168 -3.35 3.41 6.44
C LEU A 168 -3.80 4.81 6.84
N LYS A 169 -3.04 5.84 6.48
CA LYS A 169 -3.42 7.25 6.70
C LYS A 169 -4.72 7.59 6.01
N LEU A 170 -4.90 7.18 4.75
CA LEU A 170 -6.15 7.37 4.02
C LEU A 170 -7.31 6.68 4.75
N LEU A 171 -7.14 5.41 5.14
CA LEU A 171 -8.17 4.64 5.82
C LEU A 171 -8.64 5.31 7.14
N VAL A 172 -7.69 5.74 7.97
CA VAL A 172 -7.99 6.43 9.23
C VAL A 172 -8.67 7.77 9.00
N ARG A 173 -8.18 8.58 8.05
CA ARG A 173 -8.79 9.89 7.71
C ARG A 173 -10.20 9.74 7.17
N THR A 174 -10.44 8.74 6.33
CA THR A 174 -11.78 8.44 5.82
C THR A 174 -12.73 8.09 6.95
N LEU A 175 -12.38 7.13 7.82
CA LEU A 175 -13.23 6.78 8.96
C LEU A 175 -13.46 7.97 9.90
N TYR A 176 -12.40 8.72 10.21
CA TYR A 176 -12.48 9.92 11.06
C TYR A 176 -13.44 10.97 10.49
N SER A 177 -13.36 11.24 9.19
CA SER A 177 -14.26 12.18 8.50
C SER A 177 -15.72 11.70 8.54
N GLN A 178 -15.97 10.40 8.41
CA GLN A 178 -17.31 9.81 8.52
C GLN A 178 -17.89 9.98 9.93
N VAL A 179 -17.12 9.67 10.97
CA VAL A 179 -17.53 9.88 12.37
C VAL A 179 -17.82 11.37 12.62
N ALA A 180 -16.90 12.25 12.24
CA ALA A 180 -17.07 13.68 12.45
C ALA A 180 -18.30 14.24 11.72
N ALA A 181 -18.53 13.83 10.46
CA ALA A 181 -19.68 14.25 9.68
C ALA A 181 -21.00 13.79 10.31
N ALA A 182 -21.10 12.52 10.70
CA ALA A 182 -22.32 11.97 11.29
C ALA A 182 -22.61 12.57 12.68
N LEU A 183 -21.58 12.82 13.49
CA LEU A 183 -21.71 13.56 14.76
C LEU A 183 -22.20 14.98 14.51
N LYS A 184 -21.60 15.71 13.57
CA LYS A 184 -22.02 17.09 13.24
C LYS A 184 -23.45 17.16 12.77
N GLU A 185 -23.87 16.25 11.90
CA GLU A 185 -25.25 16.19 11.40
C GLU A 185 -26.23 15.97 12.55
N THR A 186 -25.92 15.04 13.47
CA THR A 186 -26.74 14.77 14.64
C THR A 186 -26.80 15.97 15.58
N ILE A 187 -25.65 16.58 15.88
CA ILE A 187 -25.57 17.77 16.74
C ILE A 187 -26.35 18.92 16.11
N ALA A 188 -26.25 19.14 14.80
CA ALA A 188 -27.01 20.18 14.12
C ALA A 188 -28.53 19.95 14.24
N GLY A 189 -28.98 18.70 14.14
CA GLY A 189 -30.38 18.32 14.31
C GLY A 189 -30.92 18.59 15.73
N THR A 190 -30.08 18.44 16.75
CA THR A 190 -30.47 18.61 18.17
C THR A 190 -30.23 20.02 18.71
N GLU A 191 -29.08 20.62 18.42
CA GLU A 191 -28.66 21.94 18.91
C GLU A 191 -29.06 23.08 17.95
N GLY A 192 -29.55 22.77 16.75
CA GLY A 192 -30.01 23.75 15.76
C GLY A 192 -28.90 24.44 14.96
N ALA A 193 -27.63 24.15 15.25
CA ALA A 193 -26.48 24.65 14.50
C ALA A 193 -25.38 23.57 14.42
N ALA A 194 -24.75 23.43 13.26
CA ALA A 194 -23.64 22.52 13.08
C ALA A 194 -22.38 23.09 13.76
N PRO A 195 -21.64 22.30 14.56
CA PRO A 195 -20.36 22.72 15.08
C PRO A 195 -19.35 22.99 13.95
N GLU A 196 -18.55 24.04 14.09
CA GLU A 196 -17.52 24.40 13.10
C GLU A 196 -16.32 23.44 13.11
N THR A 197 -16.08 22.76 14.23
CA THR A 197 -14.96 21.83 14.39
C THR A 197 -15.18 20.52 13.63
N ASN A 198 -14.09 19.86 13.26
CA ASN A 198 -14.06 18.48 12.80
C ASN A 198 -13.38 17.55 13.82
N SER A 199 -12.97 18.07 14.98
CA SER A 199 -12.40 17.25 16.05
C SER A 199 -13.49 16.39 16.69
N VAL A 200 -13.41 15.07 16.53
CA VAL A 200 -14.31 14.11 17.16
C VAL A 200 -14.34 14.30 18.67
N ALA A 201 -13.18 14.53 19.30
CA ALA A 201 -13.12 14.83 20.73
C ALA A 201 -13.92 16.08 21.12
N GLN A 202 -13.81 17.18 20.37
CA GLN A 202 -14.55 18.41 20.62
C GLN A 202 -16.06 18.27 20.32
N LEU A 203 -16.42 17.46 19.32
CA LEU A 203 -17.81 17.15 19.01
C LEU A 203 -18.46 16.37 20.17
N MET A 204 -17.75 15.43 20.77
CA MET A 204 -18.26 14.63 21.91
C MET A 204 -18.27 15.38 23.24
N ALA A 205 -17.35 16.33 23.43
CA ALA A 205 -17.18 17.03 24.70
C ALA A 205 -18.47 17.71 25.17
N GLY A 206 -18.89 17.41 26.40
CA GLY A 206 -20.11 17.97 27.00
C GLY A 206 -21.43 17.42 26.42
N ARG A 207 -21.38 16.39 25.55
CA ARG A 207 -22.56 15.83 24.87
C ARG A 207 -22.74 14.32 25.15
N PRO A 208 -22.91 13.89 26.42
CA PRO A 208 -23.10 12.47 26.75
C PRO A 208 -24.35 11.88 26.08
N TRP A 209 -25.34 12.72 25.76
CA TRP A 209 -26.57 12.34 25.08
C TRP A 209 -26.35 11.70 23.70
N LEU A 210 -25.21 11.97 23.04
CA LEU A 210 -24.83 11.33 21.77
C LEU A 210 -24.70 9.80 21.90
N PHE A 211 -24.47 9.31 23.12
CA PHE A 211 -24.18 7.91 23.40
C PHE A 211 -25.28 7.22 24.21
N GLU A 212 -26.44 7.86 24.36
CA GLU A 212 -27.57 7.26 25.05
C GLU A 212 -28.16 6.09 24.24
N GLY A 213 -28.53 5.03 24.97
CA GLY A 213 -29.07 3.81 24.39
C GLY A 213 -28.03 2.99 23.62
N MET A 214 -28.28 2.79 22.33
CA MET A 214 -27.44 2.01 21.41
C MET A 214 -26.99 2.88 20.22
N SER A 215 -26.91 4.20 20.40
CA SER A 215 -26.54 5.12 19.34
C SER A 215 -25.09 4.92 18.91
N TYR A 216 -24.86 4.84 17.61
CA TYR A 216 -23.54 4.82 16.97
C TYR A 216 -23.64 5.51 15.62
N TYR A 217 -22.55 6.16 15.20
CA TYR A 217 -22.53 7.07 14.05
C TYR A 217 -21.72 6.53 12.87
N VAL A 218 -21.06 5.39 13.07
CA VAL A 218 -20.38 4.59 12.05
C VAL A 218 -20.48 3.12 12.43
N ASP A 219 -20.36 2.23 11.45
CA ASP A 219 -20.30 0.80 11.71
C ASP A 219 -19.17 0.47 12.70
N SER A 220 -19.52 -0.13 13.83
CA SER A 220 -18.59 -0.41 14.92
C SER A 220 -17.59 -1.51 14.58
N THR A 221 -17.92 -2.40 13.63
CA THR A 221 -16.97 -3.39 13.10
C THR A 221 -15.90 -2.73 12.23
N HIS A 222 -16.26 -1.68 11.46
CA HIS A 222 -15.29 -0.87 10.74
C HIS A 222 -14.34 -0.16 11.71
N LEU A 223 -14.89 0.44 12.77
CA LEU A 223 -14.11 1.12 13.80
C LEU A 223 -13.06 0.19 14.43
N ALA A 224 -13.50 -0.96 14.95
CA ALA A 224 -12.59 -1.93 15.56
C ALA A 224 -11.53 -2.43 14.57
N SER A 225 -11.92 -2.69 13.32
CA SER A 225 -10.99 -3.18 12.28
C SER A 225 -9.91 -2.15 11.93
N VAL A 226 -10.28 -0.87 11.80
CA VAL A 226 -9.32 0.20 11.49
C VAL A 226 -8.39 0.42 12.68
N LEU A 227 -8.90 0.49 13.89
CA LEU A 227 -8.09 0.68 15.10
C LEU A 227 -7.04 -0.41 15.28
N ARG A 228 -7.35 -1.67 14.93
CA ARG A 228 -6.38 -2.77 14.95
C ARG A 228 -5.11 -2.49 14.12
N PHE A 229 -5.21 -1.71 13.04
CA PHE A 229 -4.06 -1.37 12.19
C PHE A 229 -3.28 -0.15 12.68
N THR A 230 -3.88 0.68 13.54
CA THR A 230 -3.30 1.98 13.94
C THR A 230 -2.00 1.93 14.75
N PRO A 231 -1.63 0.85 15.47
CA PRO A 231 -0.30 0.74 16.08
C PRO A 231 0.87 0.87 15.09
N GLU A 232 0.62 0.61 13.79
CA GLU A 232 1.58 0.77 12.71
C GLU A 232 1.80 2.23 12.28
N LEU A 233 0.92 3.17 12.67
CA LEU A 233 0.99 4.57 12.23
C LEU A 233 2.26 5.28 12.72
N GLU A 234 2.92 6.00 11.82
CA GLU A 234 4.17 6.71 12.13
C GLU A 234 3.99 8.22 12.33
N ASP A 235 2.94 8.83 11.76
CA ASP A 235 2.77 10.28 11.79
C ASP A 235 1.86 10.77 12.94
N ALA A 236 2.29 11.82 13.61
CA ALA A 236 1.60 12.36 14.79
C ALA A 236 0.18 12.89 14.47
N ALA A 237 -0.09 13.39 13.27
CA ALA A 237 -1.39 13.94 12.93
C ALA A 237 -2.46 12.83 12.85
N THR A 238 -2.15 11.74 12.16
CA THR A 238 -3.06 10.59 12.03
C THR A 238 -3.12 9.77 13.32
N LEU A 239 -2.03 9.70 14.10
CA LEU A 239 -2.05 9.12 15.45
C LEU A 239 -3.08 9.81 16.35
N ARG A 240 -3.14 11.15 16.35
CA ARG A 240 -4.17 11.88 17.13
C ARG A 240 -5.59 11.56 16.67
N MET A 241 -5.83 11.49 15.37
CA MET A 241 -7.14 11.08 14.83
C MET A 241 -7.52 9.67 15.32
N ALA A 242 -6.58 8.74 15.31
CA ALA A 242 -6.79 7.38 15.79
C ALA A 242 -7.04 7.32 17.30
N VAL A 243 -6.37 8.16 18.11
CA VAL A 243 -6.68 8.31 19.55
C VAL A 243 -8.12 8.79 19.74
N GLU A 244 -8.56 9.82 19.01
CA GLU A 244 -9.93 10.30 19.11
C GLU A 244 -10.96 9.26 18.65
N LEU A 245 -10.65 8.44 17.64
CA LEU A 245 -11.49 7.30 17.24
C LEU A 245 -11.58 6.23 18.34
N ALA A 246 -10.47 5.95 19.02
CA ALA A 246 -10.45 5.03 20.14
C ALA A 246 -11.27 5.59 21.33
N ASP A 247 -11.16 6.89 21.62
CA ASP A 247 -11.97 7.54 22.66
C ASP A 247 -13.46 7.59 22.30
N TYR A 248 -13.79 7.81 21.03
CA TYR A 248 -15.15 7.61 20.50
C TYR A 248 -15.66 6.20 20.76
N GLY A 249 -14.85 5.18 20.46
CA GLY A 249 -15.17 3.78 20.70
C GLY A 249 -15.48 3.47 22.17
N LYS A 250 -14.74 4.06 23.12
CA LYS A 250 -14.97 3.90 24.57
C LYS A 250 -16.32 4.44 25.04
N CYS A 251 -16.88 5.42 24.32
CA CYS A 251 -18.16 6.03 24.66
C CYS A 251 -19.35 5.23 24.13
N LEU A 252 -19.13 4.26 23.24
CA LEU A 252 -20.21 3.44 22.70
C LEU A 252 -20.81 2.52 23.78
N ASN A 253 -21.99 1.98 23.47
CA ASN A 253 -22.58 0.95 24.31
C ASN A 253 -21.63 -0.27 24.42
N PRO A 254 -21.49 -0.92 25.59
CA PRO A 254 -20.61 -2.08 25.78
C PRO A 254 -20.83 -3.24 24.80
N MET A 255 -22.03 -3.38 24.21
CA MET A 255 -22.27 -4.38 23.15
C MET A 255 -21.37 -4.17 21.91
N PHE A 256 -20.93 -2.93 21.64
CA PHE A 256 -20.03 -2.58 20.54
C PHE A 256 -18.54 -2.61 20.94
N HIS A 257 -18.22 -3.06 22.14
CA HIS A 257 -16.84 -3.24 22.60
C HIS A 257 -16.34 -4.62 22.18
N PHE A 258 -16.00 -4.74 20.90
CA PHE A 258 -15.39 -5.95 20.35
C PHE A 258 -14.07 -6.23 21.07
N ARG A 259 -13.86 -7.50 21.44
CA ARG A 259 -12.59 -7.93 22.02
C ARG A 259 -11.56 -8.15 20.92
N GLY A 260 -10.40 -7.53 21.10
CA GLY A 260 -9.22 -7.78 20.27
C GLY A 260 -8.40 -8.96 20.79
N ASP A 261 -7.29 -9.20 20.11
CA ASP A 261 -6.28 -10.17 20.53
C ASP A 261 -5.31 -9.54 21.54
N PRO A 262 -4.72 -10.30 22.47
CA PRO A 262 -3.69 -9.79 23.37
C PRO A 262 -2.52 -9.13 22.62
N PRO A 263 -2.03 -7.95 23.03
CA PRO A 263 -2.36 -7.21 24.27
C PRO A 263 -3.46 -6.14 24.13
N PHE A 264 -4.30 -6.21 23.10
CA PHE A 264 -5.37 -5.25 22.79
C PHE A 264 -6.78 -5.82 23.04
N GLU A 265 -6.96 -6.62 24.09
CA GLU A 265 -8.25 -7.25 24.40
C GLU A 265 -9.35 -6.23 24.70
N ASP A 266 -9.00 -5.11 25.35
CA ASP A 266 -9.83 -3.91 25.43
C ASP A 266 -9.47 -2.99 24.27
N THR A 267 -9.98 -3.33 23.08
CA THR A 267 -9.64 -2.73 21.78
C THR A 267 -9.50 -1.21 21.86
N TYR A 268 -10.46 -0.52 22.48
CA TYR A 268 -10.48 0.93 22.53
C TYR A 268 -9.52 1.50 23.58
N SER A 269 -9.48 0.94 24.79
CA SER A 269 -8.61 1.46 25.86
C SER A 269 -7.14 1.14 25.63
N ASP A 270 -6.82 -0.08 25.19
CA ASP A 270 -5.45 -0.50 24.92
C ASP A 270 -4.88 0.24 23.71
N THR A 271 -5.66 0.39 22.64
CA THR A 271 -5.23 1.17 21.47
C THR A 271 -4.99 2.62 21.84
N ALA A 272 -5.93 3.27 22.55
CA ALA A 272 -5.74 4.65 22.98
C ALA A 272 -4.47 4.84 23.84
N ALA A 273 -4.22 3.94 24.80
CA ALA A 273 -3.02 4.01 25.64
C ALA A 273 -1.72 3.85 24.83
N TYR A 274 -1.71 2.92 23.88
CA TYR A 274 -0.56 2.69 22.99
C TYR A 274 -0.28 3.92 22.11
N LEU A 275 -1.29 4.44 21.43
CA LEU A 275 -1.15 5.56 20.51
C LEU A 275 -0.79 6.87 21.24
N ARG A 276 -1.34 7.11 22.44
CA ARG A 276 -0.96 8.25 23.29
C ARG A 276 0.50 8.18 23.71
N ALA A 277 0.98 6.99 24.09
CA ALA A 277 2.40 6.80 24.38
C ALA A 277 3.29 7.17 23.18
N LEU A 278 2.91 6.76 21.96
CA LEU A 278 3.62 7.14 20.74
C LEU A 278 3.61 8.64 20.45
N LEU A 279 2.61 9.37 20.96
CA LEU A 279 2.53 10.84 20.92
C LEU A 279 3.34 11.51 22.04
N GLY A 280 3.95 10.73 22.96
CA GLY A 280 4.69 11.24 24.12
C GLY A 280 3.81 11.51 25.34
N GLU A 281 2.57 11.04 25.34
CA GLU A 281 1.59 11.25 26.41
C GLU A 281 1.49 10.00 27.30
N GLU A 282 1.51 10.17 28.63
CA GLU A 282 1.34 9.08 29.60
C GLU A 282 2.27 7.86 29.38
N VAL A 283 3.47 8.10 28.84
CA VAL A 283 4.40 7.06 28.34
C VAL A 283 4.68 5.95 29.37
N ASP A 284 5.07 6.32 30.59
CA ASP A 284 5.40 5.35 31.64
C ASP A 284 4.18 4.52 32.08
N ALA A 285 3.00 5.14 32.11
CA ALA A 285 1.77 4.44 32.46
C ALA A 285 1.38 3.42 31.38
N ALA A 286 1.55 3.77 30.10
CA ALA A 286 1.31 2.86 28.99
C ALA A 286 2.29 1.68 29.01
N ILE A 287 3.58 1.94 29.20
CA ILE A 287 4.60 0.87 29.31
C ILE A 287 4.28 -0.06 30.47
N ALA A 288 3.92 0.47 31.64
CA ALA A 288 3.52 -0.34 32.79
C ALA A 288 2.29 -1.21 32.47
N ARG A 289 1.29 -0.65 31.78
CA ARG A 289 0.10 -1.38 31.32
C ARG A 289 0.47 -2.55 30.40
N PHE A 290 1.30 -2.31 29.39
CA PHE A 290 1.71 -3.36 28.44
C PHE A 290 2.64 -4.40 29.07
N ARG A 291 3.50 -4.02 30.02
CA ARG A 291 4.29 -4.96 30.83
C ARG A 291 3.41 -5.94 31.61
N GLN A 292 2.33 -5.45 32.23
CA GLN A 292 1.38 -6.30 32.97
C GLN A 292 0.63 -7.30 32.07
N LYS A 293 0.53 -7.00 30.77
CA LYS A 293 -0.13 -7.85 29.78
C LYS A 293 0.80 -8.90 29.16
N VAL A 294 2.10 -8.84 29.44
CA VAL A 294 3.01 -9.91 29.02
C VAL A 294 2.78 -11.12 29.92
N ASP A 295 2.22 -12.18 29.32
CA ASP A 295 2.13 -13.49 29.97
C ASP A 295 3.34 -14.35 29.60
N ALA A 296 3.80 -15.16 30.55
CA ALA A 296 5.01 -15.98 30.41
C ALA A 296 4.77 -17.28 29.61
N VAL A 297 3.52 -17.65 29.27
CA VAL A 297 3.23 -18.97 28.69
C VAL A 297 2.42 -18.89 27.39
N GLY A 298 3.10 -19.19 26.28
CA GLY A 298 2.47 -19.66 25.03
C GLY A 298 2.14 -18.60 23.97
N ASN A 299 2.05 -17.31 24.32
CA ASN A 299 1.81 -16.22 23.35
C ASN A 299 2.91 -15.16 23.43
N THR A 300 3.71 -15.02 22.38
CA THR A 300 4.81 -14.04 22.30
C THR A 300 4.32 -12.64 21.87
N THR A 301 3.12 -12.52 21.29
CA THR A 301 2.60 -11.26 20.73
C THR A 301 2.59 -10.10 21.73
N PRO A 302 2.14 -10.24 23.00
CA PRO A 302 2.21 -9.15 23.98
C PRO A 302 3.64 -8.64 24.24
N ALA A 303 4.61 -9.56 24.30
CA ALA A 303 6.01 -9.20 24.48
C ALA A 303 6.56 -8.49 23.25
N GLU A 304 6.25 -8.98 22.04
CA GLU A 304 6.66 -8.35 20.78
C GLU A 304 6.10 -6.93 20.66
N VAL A 305 4.82 -6.72 20.96
CA VAL A 305 4.18 -5.39 20.95
C VAL A 305 4.81 -4.45 22.00
N LEU A 306 5.12 -4.94 23.20
CA LEU A 306 5.82 -4.15 24.22
C LEU A 306 7.22 -3.72 23.75
N ILE A 307 7.99 -4.65 23.17
CA ILE A 307 9.33 -4.37 22.66
C ILE A 307 9.24 -3.35 21.52
N GLU A 308 8.29 -3.51 20.60
CA GLU A 308 8.07 -2.56 19.51
C GLU A 308 7.70 -1.16 20.03
N LEU A 309 6.82 -1.07 21.04
CA LEU A 309 6.53 0.21 21.70
C LEU A 309 7.80 0.86 22.26
N LEU A 310 8.64 0.10 22.98
CA LEU A 310 9.88 0.60 23.56
C LEU A 310 10.87 1.07 22.48
N VAL A 311 10.97 0.34 21.36
CA VAL A 311 11.77 0.71 20.20
C VAL A 311 11.28 2.03 19.59
N ARG A 312 9.98 2.16 19.37
CA ARG A 312 9.38 3.39 18.83
C ARG A 312 9.54 4.59 19.74
N LEU A 313 9.62 4.36 21.04
CA LEU A 313 9.94 5.38 22.07
C LEU A 313 11.45 5.59 22.27
N ARG A 314 12.31 4.89 21.52
CA ARG A 314 13.78 4.91 21.64
C ARG A 314 14.31 4.51 23.03
N ARG A 315 13.56 3.71 23.78
CA ARG A 315 13.96 3.14 25.08
C ARG A 315 14.65 1.80 24.88
N TYR A 316 15.78 1.83 24.16
CA TYR A 316 16.43 0.60 23.66
C TYR A 316 16.92 -0.32 24.77
N ASP A 317 17.44 0.22 25.87
CA ASP A 317 17.91 -0.59 27.01
C ASP A 317 16.78 -1.44 27.61
N GLU A 318 15.61 -0.84 27.78
CA GLU A 318 14.41 -1.55 28.27
C GLU A 318 13.86 -2.53 27.23
N ALA A 319 13.98 -2.22 25.94
CA ALA A 319 13.60 -3.13 24.87
C ALA A 319 14.50 -4.38 24.87
N ILE A 320 15.82 -4.21 25.05
CA ILE A 320 16.79 -5.30 25.18
C ILE A 320 16.44 -6.17 26.39
N GLN A 321 16.19 -5.55 27.55
CA GLN A 321 15.81 -6.27 28.76
C GLN A 321 14.52 -7.08 28.56
N ALA A 322 13.46 -6.45 28.04
CA ALA A 322 12.20 -7.13 27.77
C ALA A 322 12.37 -8.28 26.76
N SER A 323 13.20 -8.11 25.74
CA SER A 323 13.50 -9.17 24.76
C SER A 323 14.20 -10.37 25.42
N LEU A 324 15.18 -10.13 26.30
CA LEU A 324 15.89 -11.20 27.01
C LEU A 324 15.00 -11.94 28.01
N GLU A 325 14.11 -11.23 28.70
CA GLU A 325 13.20 -11.80 29.71
C GLU A 325 12.04 -12.58 29.07
N CYS A 326 11.41 -12.01 28.04
CA CYS A 326 10.13 -12.50 27.53
C CYS A 326 10.27 -13.38 26.28
N LEU A 327 11.38 -13.29 25.54
CA LEU A 327 11.61 -14.02 24.29
C LEU A 327 12.92 -14.84 24.30
N PRO A 328 13.15 -15.73 25.28
CA PRO A 328 14.36 -16.53 25.33
C PRO A 328 14.37 -17.58 24.21
N GLY A 329 15.31 -17.48 23.28
CA GLY A 329 15.60 -18.53 22.30
C GLY A 329 14.70 -18.58 21.05
N THR A 330 13.86 -17.58 20.81
CA THR A 330 13.09 -17.45 19.56
C THR A 330 13.98 -16.93 18.43
N ASN A 331 14.45 -17.83 17.57
CA ASN A 331 15.28 -17.50 16.40
C ASN A 331 14.59 -17.77 15.04
N SER A 332 13.35 -18.29 15.02
CA SER A 332 12.81 -18.92 13.80
C SER A 332 11.44 -18.42 13.30
N ALA A 333 10.74 -17.55 14.03
CA ALA A 333 9.46 -16.99 13.56
C ALA A 333 9.64 -15.52 13.12
N PRO A 334 8.96 -15.07 12.05
CA PRO A 334 8.87 -13.65 11.77
C PRO A 334 8.14 -12.98 12.94
N MET A 335 8.85 -12.08 13.63
CA MET A 335 8.33 -11.31 14.77
C MET A 335 7.94 -9.91 14.31
N ILE A 336 7.05 -9.28 15.07
CA ILE A 336 6.67 -7.87 14.89
C ILE A 336 7.84 -6.95 15.26
N CYS A 337 8.60 -7.32 16.30
CA CYS A 337 9.68 -6.51 16.84
C CYS A 337 11.07 -6.94 16.34
N PRO A 338 12.09 -6.05 16.41
CA PRO A 338 13.48 -6.41 16.15
C PRO A 338 14.01 -7.50 17.09
N SER A 339 14.94 -8.32 16.59
CA SER A 339 15.69 -9.28 17.42
C SER A 339 16.59 -8.56 18.44
N VAL A 340 16.95 -9.24 19.53
CA VAL A 340 17.84 -8.67 20.56
C VAL A 340 19.18 -8.15 20.01
N LEU A 341 19.71 -8.79 18.97
CA LEU A 341 20.95 -8.34 18.32
C LEU A 341 20.72 -7.03 17.53
N GLN A 342 19.61 -6.93 16.80
CA GLN A 342 19.22 -5.67 16.15
C GLN A 342 18.98 -4.57 17.19
N LEU A 343 18.36 -4.88 18.33
CA LEU A 343 18.17 -3.93 19.42
C LEU A 343 19.51 -3.43 19.98
N CYS A 344 20.50 -4.31 20.20
CA CYS A 344 21.84 -3.91 20.63
C CYS A 344 22.51 -2.99 19.61
N GLN A 345 22.35 -3.28 18.31
CA GLN A 345 22.84 -2.42 17.24
C GLN A 345 22.15 -1.05 17.23
N MET A 346 20.83 -1.00 17.40
CA MET A 346 20.05 0.25 17.48
C MET A 346 20.43 1.08 18.71
N ALA A 347 20.73 0.43 19.83
CA ALA A 347 21.23 1.07 21.05
C ALA A 347 22.68 1.56 20.94
N GLY A 348 23.45 1.05 19.97
CA GLY A 348 24.91 1.25 19.91
C GLY A 348 25.69 0.46 20.97
N ASP A 349 25.07 -0.54 21.64
CA ASP A 349 25.73 -1.39 22.62
C ASP A 349 26.39 -2.61 21.95
N TYR A 350 27.52 -2.34 21.30
CA TYR A 350 28.31 -3.38 20.62
C TYR A 350 28.99 -4.35 21.59
N THR A 351 29.07 -4.01 22.88
CA THR A 351 29.61 -4.93 23.90
C THR A 351 28.58 -6.00 24.24
N ALA A 352 27.33 -5.60 24.49
CA ALA A 352 26.23 -6.55 24.67
C ALA A 352 25.99 -7.38 23.39
N LEU A 353 26.08 -6.75 22.21
CA LEU A 353 25.95 -7.45 20.92
C LEU A 353 26.95 -8.61 20.80
N ARG A 354 28.24 -8.35 21.04
CA ARG A 354 29.29 -9.37 20.96
C ARG A 354 29.06 -10.51 21.96
N ARG A 355 28.71 -10.18 23.22
CA ARG A 355 28.44 -11.18 24.25
C ARG A 355 27.28 -12.10 23.84
N LEU A 356 26.14 -11.51 23.46
CA LEU A 356 24.94 -12.26 23.09
C LEU A 356 25.15 -13.09 21.80
N ALA A 357 25.87 -12.54 20.82
CA ALA A 357 26.21 -13.26 19.60
C ALA A 357 27.12 -14.46 19.91
N GLN A 358 28.10 -14.30 20.82
CA GLN A 358 28.96 -15.39 21.25
C GLN A 358 28.18 -16.50 21.99
N GLU A 359 27.29 -16.13 22.91
CA GLU A 359 26.41 -17.08 23.62
C GLU A 359 25.50 -17.88 22.67
N ARG A 360 25.08 -17.27 21.57
CA ARG A 360 24.21 -17.88 20.55
C ARG A 360 24.97 -18.57 19.41
N GLY A 361 26.31 -18.50 19.39
CA GLY A 361 27.13 -19.01 18.29
C GLY A 361 26.95 -18.27 16.96
N ASP A 362 26.46 -17.03 16.98
CA ASP A 362 26.28 -16.19 15.79
C ASP A 362 27.57 -15.46 15.42
N LEU A 363 28.34 -16.08 14.51
CA LEU A 363 29.60 -15.51 14.01
C LEU A 363 29.42 -14.19 13.26
N LEU A 364 28.30 -14.00 12.55
CA LEU A 364 28.04 -12.79 11.77
C LEU A 364 27.69 -11.63 12.70
N GLY A 365 26.80 -11.86 13.67
CA GLY A 365 26.48 -10.87 14.71
C GLY A 365 27.71 -10.48 15.54
N PHE A 366 28.57 -11.43 15.87
CA PHE A 366 29.82 -11.16 16.59
C PHE A 366 30.76 -10.30 15.75
N ALA A 367 30.96 -10.65 14.48
CA ALA A 367 31.79 -9.88 13.56
C ALA A 367 31.26 -8.45 13.37
N ALA A 368 29.95 -8.27 13.24
CA ALA A 368 29.32 -6.95 13.16
C ALA A 368 29.64 -6.10 14.40
N GLY A 369 29.54 -6.68 15.60
CA GLY A 369 29.89 -6.00 16.85
C GLY A 369 31.38 -5.70 17.03
N VAL A 370 32.28 -6.44 16.39
CA VAL A 370 33.72 -6.13 16.37
C VAL A 370 34.05 -4.99 15.41
N ILE A 371 33.40 -4.94 14.24
CA ILE A 371 33.70 -3.95 13.20
C ILE A 371 33.13 -2.57 13.52
N GLN A 372 31.94 -2.52 14.11
CA GLN A 372 31.21 -1.26 14.36
C GLN A 372 31.43 -0.69 15.76
N GLY A 373 31.99 -1.47 16.70
CA GLY A 373 32.08 -1.14 18.13
C GLY A 373 33.44 -0.70 18.63
#